data_AF-A0A0B2V2V9-F1
#
_entry.id   AF-A0A0B2V2V9-F1
#
_cell.length_a   1.000
_cell.length_b   1.000
_cell.length_c   1.000
_cell.angle_alpha   90.00
_cell.angle_beta   90.00
_cell.angle_gamma   90.00
#
_symmetry.space_group_name_H-M   'P 1'
#
loop_
_entity.id
_entity.type
_entity.pdbx_description
1 polymer ?
#
loop_
_entity_poly.entity_id
_entity_poly.type
_entity_poly.pdbx_seq_one_letter_code
_entity_poly.pdbx_strand_id
1 'polypeptide(L)'
;MKTRGKRLSANFKERLHRRCGISENVFRLSSSAAFTGLHTFQSFLSRCGVHLCRLDLSGVVHLLDDKAFEIISTYCPHLREVNISGVTGHWMALRSFGESLPSLQSVIYKDMVNAGDKSLWYLFKATGSRMVNVDLRGCRRMKGRCLRLFGTALEQVSAEN
;
A
#
# COMPACT_ATOMS: atom_id res chain seq x y z
N MET A 1 -0.11 -5.66 -31.55
CA MET A 1 0.55 -4.65 -30.68
C MET A 1 1.55 -5.36 -29.78
N LYS A 2 2.84 -5.10 -29.94
CA LYS A 2 3.95 -5.81 -29.26
C LYS A 2 4.48 -4.91 -28.15
N THR A 3 4.13 -5.15 -26.90
CA THR A 3 4.69 -4.41 -25.76
C THR A 3 6.15 -4.85 -25.57
N ARG A 4 7.08 -3.99 -26.00
CA ARG A 4 8.51 -4.15 -25.73
C ARG A 4 8.74 -4.00 -24.22
N GLY A 5 8.81 -5.12 -23.52
CA GLY A 5 9.33 -5.17 -22.15
C GLY A 5 10.78 -4.70 -22.15
N LYS A 6 11.01 -3.44 -21.77
CA LYS A 6 12.36 -2.92 -21.54
C LYS A 6 12.91 -3.64 -20.31
N ARG A 7 13.80 -4.60 -20.55
CA ARG A 7 14.60 -5.26 -19.52
C ARG A 7 15.34 -4.15 -18.75
N LEU A 8 14.98 -3.94 -17.49
CA LEU A 8 15.68 -2.98 -16.63
C LEU A 8 17.16 -3.41 -16.60
N SER A 9 18.04 -2.48 -16.99
CA SER A 9 19.50 -2.69 -16.93
C SER A 9 19.89 -3.13 -15.52
N ALA A 10 20.81 -4.08 -15.40
CA ALA A 10 21.35 -4.52 -14.10
C ALA A 10 21.81 -3.34 -13.23
N ASN A 11 22.28 -2.25 -13.86
CA ASN A 11 22.65 -0.99 -13.22
C ASN A 11 21.49 -0.25 -12.54
N PHE A 12 20.24 -0.37 -13.02
CA PHE A 12 19.08 0.27 -12.37
C PHE A 12 18.62 -0.51 -11.14
N LYS A 13 18.69 -1.85 -11.19
CA LYS A 13 18.44 -2.72 -10.02
C LYS A 13 19.48 -2.47 -8.92
N GLU A 14 20.77 -2.38 -9.27
CA GLU A 14 21.82 -2.01 -8.31
C GLU A 14 21.68 -0.58 -7.78
N ARG A 15 21.30 0.39 -8.63
CA ARG A 15 21.09 1.78 -8.20
C ARG A 15 19.88 1.91 -7.27
N LEU A 16 18.81 1.16 -7.50
CA LEU A 16 17.68 1.04 -6.59
C LEU A 16 18.10 0.39 -5.26
N HIS A 17 18.90 -0.67 -5.31
CA HIS A 17 19.47 -1.29 -4.11
C HIS A 17 20.30 -0.30 -3.28
N ARG A 18 21.18 0.49 -3.92
CA ARG A 18 22.05 1.47 -3.24
C ARG A 18 21.34 2.76 -2.79
N ARG A 19 20.30 3.24 -3.50
CA ARG A 19 19.55 4.46 -3.11
C ARG A 19 18.39 4.19 -2.16
N CYS A 20 17.82 2.98 -2.16
CA CYS A 20 16.56 2.67 -1.48
C CYS A 20 16.68 1.58 -0.41
N GLY A 21 17.88 1.06 -0.13
CA GLY A 21 18.08 0.05 0.91
C GLY A 21 17.30 -1.24 0.63
N ILE A 22 17.39 -1.78 -0.59
CA ILE A 22 16.71 -3.03 -0.95
C ILE A 22 17.56 -4.23 -0.48
N SER A 23 17.99 -4.26 0.78
CA SER A 23 18.49 -5.50 1.37
C SER A 23 17.34 -6.43 1.78
N GLU A 24 16.09 -5.93 1.85
CA GLU A 24 14.90 -6.72 2.24
C GLU A 24 13.59 -6.30 1.55
N ASN A 25 13.57 -6.04 0.22
CA ASN A 25 12.35 -5.83 -0.58
C ASN A 25 11.32 -4.77 -0.11
N VAL A 26 11.64 -3.94 0.91
CA VAL A 26 10.81 -2.82 1.40
C VAL A 26 11.28 -1.53 0.76
N PHE A 27 10.42 -0.91 -0.04
CA PHE A 27 10.62 0.48 -0.43
C PHE A 27 9.92 1.40 0.56
N ARG A 28 10.69 2.11 1.38
CA ARG A 28 10.19 3.14 2.29
C ARG A 28 10.40 4.52 1.70
N LEU A 29 9.32 5.28 1.56
CA LEU A 29 9.40 6.70 1.27
C LEU A 29 9.65 7.46 2.57
N SER A 30 10.89 7.90 2.76
CA SER A 30 11.23 8.87 3.79
C SER A 30 10.96 10.29 3.29
N SER A 31 10.53 11.16 4.19
CA SER A 31 10.11 12.56 3.98
C SER A 31 11.18 13.51 3.39
N SER A 32 12.21 12.99 2.74
CA SER A 32 13.16 13.81 2.00
C SER A 32 12.41 14.58 0.90
N ALA A 33 12.70 15.88 0.79
CA ALA A 33 12.07 16.82 -0.15
C ALA A 33 12.12 16.40 -1.64
N ALA A 34 12.81 15.30 -1.98
CA ALA A 34 12.91 14.75 -3.32
C ALA A 34 11.67 13.94 -3.76
N PHE A 35 10.78 13.52 -2.85
CA PHE A 35 9.64 12.63 -3.17
C PHE A 35 8.26 13.23 -2.89
N THR A 36 8.17 14.53 -2.61
CA THR A 36 6.98 15.17 -2.03
C THR A 36 5.83 15.46 -3.00
N GLY A 37 5.88 14.93 -4.23
CA GLY A 37 4.85 15.16 -5.25
C GLY A 37 4.28 13.87 -5.83
N LEU A 38 2.96 13.84 -6.01
CA LEU A 38 2.22 12.74 -6.65
C LEU A 38 2.84 12.33 -8.01
N HIS A 39 3.32 13.30 -8.79
CA HIS A 39 3.97 13.04 -10.08
C HIS A 39 5.30 12.30 -9.95
N THR A 40 6.11 12.66 -8.95
CA THR A 40 7.39 11.98 -8.68
C THR A 40 7.13 10.56 -8.18
N PHE A 41 6.11 10.40 -7.32
CA PHE A 41 5.66 9.09 -6.85
C PHE A 41 5.23 8.18 -8.01
N GLN A 42 4.39 8.70 -8.92
CA GLN A 42 3.98 7.96 -10.12
C GLN A 42 5.15 7.62 -11.04
N SER A 43 6.04 8.58 -11.29
CA SER A 43 7.23 8.37 -12.13
C SER A 43 8.15 7.31 -11.57
N PHE A 44 8.26 7.23 -10.25
CA PHE A 44 9.02 6.20 -9.56
C PHE A 44 8.35 4.83 -9.70
N LEU A 45 7.08 4.71 -9.33
CA LEU A 45 6.35 3.44 -9.37
C LEU A 45 6.17 2.90 -10.79
N SER A 46 5.99 3.75 -11.79
CA SER A 46 5.93 3.32 -13.20
C SER A 46 7.20 2.61 -13.70
N ARG A 47 8.35 2.81 -13.05
CA ARG A 47 9.63 2.20 -13.44
C ARG A 47 9.95 0.93 -12.65
N CYS A 48 9.48 0.84 -11.40
CA CYS A 48 9.92 -0.22 -10.48
C CYS A 48 8.80 -0.88 -9.66
N GLY A 49 7.58 -0.35 -9.69
CA GLY A 49 6.44 -0.86 -8.92
C GLY A 49 6.14 -2.34 -9.18
N VAL A 50 6.36 -2.80 -10.42
CA VAL A 50 6.21 -4.21 -10.82
C VAL A 50 7.21 -5.15 -10.11
N HIS A 51 8.19 -4.62 -9.39
CA HIS A 51 9.14 -5.38 -8.60
C HIS A 51 8.96 -5.19 -7.09
N LEU A 52 8.02 -4.33 -6.67
CA LEU A 52 7.78 -4.07 -5.27
C LEU A 52 6.83 -5.11 -4.69
N CYS A 53 7.32 -5.79 -3.64
CA CYS A 53 6.50 -6.65 -2.79
C CYS A 53 6.07 -5.92 -1.51
N ARG A 54 6.81 -4.89 -1.10
CA ARG A 54 6.54 -4.14 0.13
C ARG A 54 6.71 -2.64 -0.09
N LEU A 55 5.75 -1.84 0.37
CA LEU A 55 5.71 -0.40 0.17
C LEU A 55 5.32 0.31 1.48
N ASP A 56 6.12 1.26 1.92
CA ASP A 56 5.87 2.04 3.13
C ASP A 56 5.76 3.54 2.82
N LEU A 57 4.56 4.10 3.03
CA LEU A 57 4.18 5.49 2.78
C LEU A 57 4.04 6.31 4.07
N SER A 58 4.34 5.74 5.23
CA SER A 58 4.14 6.43 6.52
C SER A 58 5.01 7.69 6.70
N GLY A 59 6.04 7.88 5.87
CA GLY A 59 6.87 9.08 5.85
C GLY A 59 6.38 10.22 4.94
N VAL A 60 5.28 10.04 4.20
CA VAL A 60 4.74 11.01 3.22
C VAL A 60 3.29 11.44 3.54
N VAL A 61 2.99 11.51 4.84
CA VAL A 61 1.69 11.90 5.41
C VAL A 61 1.21 13.23 4.82
N HIS A 62 -0.09 13.32 4.48
CA HIS A 62 -0.76 14.52 3.94
C HIS A 62 -0.32 15.00 2.54
N LEU A 63 0.62 14.32 1.89
CA LEU A 63 1.07 14.66 0.54
C LEU A 63 0.33 13.85 -0.54
N LEU A 64 -0.36 12.80 -0.13
CA LEU A 64 -1.00 11.81 -1.00
C LEU A 64 -2.49 11.67 -0.66
N ASP A 65 -3.31 11.60 -1.71
CA ASP A 65 -4.76 11.51 -1.66
C ASP A 65 -5.27 10.22 -2.34
N ASP A 66 -6.57 10.18 -2.67
CA ASP A 66 -7.23 9.10 -3.41
C ASP A 66 -6.43 8.64 -4.65
N LYS A 67 -5.74 9.54 -5.35
CA LYS A 67 -4.96 9.20 -6.56
C LYS A 67 -3.75 8.34 -6.26
N ALA A 68 -3.19 8.43 -5.05
CA ALA A 68 -2.08 7.57 -4.66
C ALA A 68 -2.49 6.09 -4.65
N PHE A 69 -3.71 5.78 -4.21
CA PHE A 69 -4.24 4.41 -4.27
C PHE A 69 -4.36 3.92 -5.71
N GLU A 70 -4.83 4.76 -6.63
CA GLU A 70 -4.91 4.42 -8.06
C GLU A 70 -3.54 4.14 -8.66
N ILE A 71 -2.55 5.00 -8.39
CA ILE A 71 -1.17 4.84 -8.84
C ILE A 71 -0.58 3.53 -8.32
N ILE A 72 -0.70 3.24 -7.02
CA ILE A 72 -0.15 2.02 -6.43
C ILE A 72 -0.83 0.78 -7.05
N SER A 73 -2.15 0.78 -7.15
CA SER A 73 -2.93 -0.30 -7.76
C SER A 73 -2.49 -0.59 -9.20
N THR A 74 -2.19 0.47 -9.96
CA THR A 74 -1.79 0.38 -11.36
C THR A 74 -0.39 -0.18 -11.51
N TYR A 75 0.55 0.28 -10.69
CA TYR A 75 1.97 0.01 -10.91
C TYR A 75 2.57 -1.06 -10.01
N CYS A 76 1.89 -1.48 -8.94
CA CYS A 76 2.43 -2.44 -7.95
C CYS A 76 1.59 -3.73 -7.84
N PRO A 77 1.39 -4.51 -8.93
CA PRO A 77 0.50 -5.66 -8.94
C PRO A 77 0.94 -6.83 -8.04
N HIS A 78 2.20 -6.86 -7.62
CA HIS A 78 2.79 -7.91 -6.79
C HIS A 78 2.94 -7.52 -5.32
N LEU A 79 2.34 -6.40 -4.91
CA LEU A 79 2.43 -5.90 -3.55
C LEU A 79 1.79 -6.91 -2.57
N ARG A 80 2.55 -7.26 -1.53
CA ARG A 80 2.16 -8.17 -0.44
C ARG A 80 1.99 -7.43 0.88
N GLU A 81 2.83 -6.45 1.14
CA GLU A 81 2.81 -5.69 2.38
C GLU A 81 2.76 -4.20 2.07
N VAL A 82 1.87 -3.47 2.75
CA VAL A 82 1.77 -2.03 2.56
C VAL A 82 1.54 -1.31 3.87
N ASN A 83 2.24 -0.20 4.05
CA ASN A 83 1.91 0.81 5.05
C ASN A 83 1.41 2.06 4.33
N ILE A 84 0.10 2.27 4.40
CA ILE A 84 -0.62 3.40 3.79
C ILE A 84 -1.08 4.43 4.83
N SER A 85 -0.52 4.37 6.04
CA SER A 85 -0.83 5.32 7.11
C SER A 85 -0.48 6.75 6.65
N GLY A 86 -1.38 7.69 6.90
CA GLY A 86 -1.23 9.08 6.46
C GLY A 86 -1.72 9.38 5.04
N VAL A 87 -2.18 8.38 4.28
CA VAL A 87 -2.81 8.57 2.97
C VAL A 87 -4.33 8.53 3.14
N THR A 88 -5.00 9.65 2.91
CA THR A 88 -6.46 9.70 3.03
C THR A 88 -7.12 9.22 1.75
N GLY A 89 -8.07 8.28 1.88
CA GLY A 89 -8.79 7.66 0.78
C GLY A 89 -10.30 7.66 0.97
N HIS A 90 -11.08 8.08 -0.03
CA HIS A 90 -12.50 7.78 -0.08
C HIS A 90 -12.71 6.25 -0.18
N TRP A 91 -13.85 5.75 0.32
CA TRP A 91 -14.11 4.30 0.35
C TRP A 91 -14.09 3.63 -1.04
N MET A 92 -14.36 4.39 -2.10
CA MET A 92 -14.25 3.91 -3.49
C MET A 92 -12.80 3.66 -3.90
N ALA A 93 -11.89 4.58 -3.58
CA ALA A 93 -10.46 4.42 -3.85
C ALA A 93 -9.89 3.21 -3.08
N LEU A 94 -10.25 3.08 -1.80
CA LEU A 94 -9.86 1.92 -0.97
C LEU A 94 -10.44 0.60 -1.47
N ARG A 95 -11.66 0.61 -2.02
CA ARG A 95 -12.27 -0.55 -2.67
C ARG A 95 -11.44 -1.00 -3.87
N SER A 96 -11.22 -0.09 -4.81
CA SER A 96 -10.44 -0.38 -6.03
C SER A 96 -9.03 -0.82 -5.68
N PHE A 97 -8.43 -0.22 -4.64
CA PHE A 97 -7.13 -0.62 -4.12
C PHE A 97 -7.09 -2.06 -3.63
N GLY A 98 -8.02 -2.46 -2.78
CA GLY A 98 -8.11 -3.85 -2.30
C GLY A 98 -8.40 -4.84 -3.43
N GLU A 99 -9.28 -4.50 -4.36
CA GLU A 99 -9.64 -5.36 -5.51
C GLU A 99 -8.48 -5.53 -6.50
N SER A 100 -7.59 -4.54 -6.65
CA SER A 100 -6.49 -4.56 -7.63
C SER A 100 -5.23 -5.29 -7.15
N LEU A 101 -5.14 -5.61 -5.86
CA LEU A 101 -3.93 -6.18 -5.24
C LEU A 101 -4.18 -7.61 -4.74
N PRO A 102 -4.24 -8.61 -5.63
CA PRO A 102 -4.65 -9.98 -5.26
C PRO A 102 -3.66 -10.67 -4.31
N SER A 103 -2.40 -10.24 -4.29
CA SER A 103 -1.32 -10.81 -3.45
C SER A 103 -1.16 -10.10 -2.10
N LEU A 104 -2.00 -9.10 -1.79
CA LEU A 104 -1.88 -8.35 -0.55
C LEU A 104 -2.21 -9.22 0.67
N GLN A 105 -1.32 -9.18 1.66
CA GLN A 105 -1.34 -10.03 2.85
C GLN A 105 -1.10 -9.23 4.14
N SER A 106 -0.41 -8.09 4.07
CA SER A 106 -0.23 -7.23 5.23
C SER A 106 -0.57 -5.78 4.94
N VAL A 107 -1.34 -5.17 5.85
CA VAL A 107 -1.78 -3.77 5.75
C VAL A 107 -1.59 -3.07 7.08
N ILE A 108 -0.82 -1.99 7.07
CA ILE A 108 -0.74 -1.01 8.15
C ILE A 108 -1.46 0.25 7.68
N TYR A 109 -2.56 0.59 8.36
CA TYR A 109 -3.37 1.77 8.08
C TYR A 109 -3.81 2.41 9.40
N LYS A 110 -2.82 2.91 10.15
CA LYS A 110 -2.99 3.44 11.50
C LYS A 110 -3.27 4.94 11.51
N ASP A 111 -3.83 5.42 12.61
CA ASP A 111 -4.12 6.83 12.89
C ASP A 111 -5.06 7.50 11.86
N MET A 112 -5.85 6.69 11.15
CA MET A 112 -6.74 7.16 10.10
C MET A 112 -8.11 7.51 10.66
N VAL A 113 -8.24 8.72 11.21
CA VAL A 113 -9.49 9.20 11.83
C VAL A 113 -10.69 9.20 10.90
N ASN A 114 -10.49 9.23 9.58
CA ASN A 114 -11.56 9.19 8.57
C ASN A 114 -11.93 7.78 8.11
N ALA A 115 -11.13 6.76 8.47
CA ALA A 115 -11.37 5.38 8.08
C ALA A 115 -12.41 4.73 9.02
N GLY A 116 -13.69 4.81 8.63
CA GLY A 116 -14.78 4.10 9.28
C GLY A 116 -14.97 2.67 8.74
N ASP A 117 -15.94 1.94 9.31
CA ASP A 117 -16.25 0.57 8.88
C ASP A 117 -16.50 0.44 7.38
N LYS A 118 -17.17 1.41 6.73
CA LYS A 118 -17.49 1.32 5.30
C LYS A 118 -16.21 1.26 4.47
N SER A 119 -15.29 2.20 4.69
CA SER A 119 -13.99 2.25 4.01
C SER A 119 -13.16 0.99 4.27
N LEU A 120 -13.07 0.56 5.53
CA LEU A 120 -12.27 -0.60 5.91
C LEU A 120 -12.87 -1.91 5.40
N TRP A 121 -14.20 -2.03 5.42
CA TRP A 121 -14.90 -3.16 4.82
C TRP A 121 -14.56 -3.30 3.35
N TYR A 122 -14.65 -2.21 2.58
CA TYR A 122 -14.33 -2.27 1.16
C TYR A 122 -12.85 -2.45 0.86
N LEU A 123 -11.96 -1.94 1.71
CA LEU A 123 -10.52 -2.21 1.61
C LEU A 123 -10.22 -3.72 1.71
N PHE A 124 -10.85 -4.40 2.67
CA PHE A 124 -10.56 -5.81 2.96
C PHE A 124 -11.54 -6.78 2.29
N LYS A 125 -12.59 -6.33 1.59
CA LYS A 125 -13.62 -7.22 1.04
C LYS A 125 -13.05 -8.29 0.10
N ALA A 126 -12.08 -7.92 -0.72
CA ALA A 126 -11.48 -8.82 -1.72
C ALA A 126 -10.25 -9.60 -1.22
N THR A 127 -9.62 -9.13 -0.14
CA THR A 127 -8.30 -9.60 0.31
C THR A 127 -8.30 -10.13 1.74
N GLY A 128 -9.37 -9.89 2.51
CA GLY A 128 -9.46 -10.19 3.93
C GLY A 128 -9.18 -11.64 4.29
N SER A 129 -9.67 -12.59 3.49
CA SER A 129 -9.43 -14.03 3.72
C SER A 129 -7.96 -14.46 3.64
N ARG A 130 -7.10 -13.63 3.04
CA ARG A 130 -5.65 -13.86 2.88
C ARG A 130 -4.79 -12.96 3.75
N MET A 131 -5.40 -12.07 4.54
CA MET A 131 -4.65 -11.17 5.41
C MET A 131 -3.96 -11.98 6.50
N VAL A 132 -2.66 -11.70 6.68
CA VAL A 132 -1.79 -12.30 7.69
C VAL A 132 -1.55 -11.30 8.82
N ASN A 133 -1.24 -10.04 8.49
CA ASN A 133 -0.96 -9.01 9.48
C ASN A 133 -1.69 -7.70 9.18
N VAL A 134 -2.54 -7.25 10.10
CA VAL A 134 -3.36 -6.04 9.96
C VAL A 134 -3.20 -5.12 11.16
N ASP A 135 -2.77 -3.87 10.93
CA ASP A 135 -2.68 -2.84 11.96
C ASP A 135 -3.58 -1.65 11.63
N LEU A 136 -4.61 -1.45 12.45
CA LEU A 136 -5.66 -0.43 12.35
C LEU A 136 -5.75 0.43 13.62
N ARG A 137 -4.70 0.44 14.47
CA ARG A 137 -4.67 1.29 15.67
C ARG A 137 -4.90 2.76 15.34
N GLY A 138 -5.55 3.51 16.23
CA GLY A 138 -5.89 4.92 15.99
C GLY A 138 -7.00 5.16 14.95
N CYS A 139 -7.58 4.14 14.31
CA CYS A 139 -8.77 4.27 13.46
C CYS A 139 -10.06 4.42 14.30
N ARG A 140 -10.21 5.54 15.01
CA ARG A 140 -11.27 5.77 16.02
C ARG A 140 -12.72 5.67 15.53
N ARG A 141 -12.98 5.66 14.21
CA ARG A 141 -14.32 5.52 13.62
C ARG A 141 -14.67 4.09 13.21
N MET A 142 -13.73 3.16 13.34
CA MET A 142 -13.95 1.73 13.12
C MET A 142 -14.77 1.13 14.27
N LYS A 143 -15.72 0.26 13.96
CA LYS A 143 -16.51 -0.50 14.97
C LYS A 143 -16.29 -2.02 14.86
N GLY A 144 -15.22 -2.41 14.17
CA GLY A 144 -14.80 -3.80 14.01
C GLY A 144 -15.54 -4.60 12.94
N ARG A 145 -16.42 -4.00 12.11
CA ARG A 145 -17.18 -4.79 11.11
C ARG A 145 -16.28 -5.47 10.08
N CYS A 146 -15.19 -4.83 9.67
CA CYS A 146 -14.23 -5.40 8.73
C CYS A 146 -13.46 -6.59 9.30
N LEU A 147 -13.37 -6.75 10.62
CA LEU A 147 -12.64 -7.86 11.24
C LEU A 147 -13.24 -9.22 10.89
N ARG A 148 -14.54 -9.26 10.61
CA ARG A 148 -15.27 -10.45 10.15
C ARG A 148 -14.85 -10.94 8.76
N LEU A 149 -14.11 -10.13 8.01
CA LEU A 149 -13.62 -10.47 6.67
C LEU A 149 -12.33 -11.29 6.72
N PHE A 150 -11.66 -11.35 7.88
CA PHE A 150 -10.38 -12.04 8.01
C PHE A 150 -10.58 -13.54 8.16
N GLY A 151 -9.74 -14.29 7.43
CA GLY A 151 -9.78 -15.75 7.39
C GLY A 151 -8.82 -16.40 8.37
N THR A 152 -8.63 -17.72 8.22
CA THR A 152 -7.71 -18.52 9.03
C THR A 152 -6.23 -18.21 8.84
N ALA A 153 -5.89 -17.44 7.80
CA ALA A 153 -4.52 -17.00 7.53
C ALA A 153 -4.06 -15.85 8.44
N LEU A 154 -4.97 -15.23 9.21
CA LEU A 154 -4.66 -14.10 10.06
C LEU A 154 -3.82 -14.54 11.26
N GLU A 155 -2.59 -14.04 11.34
CA GLU A 155 -1.66 -14.28 12.44
C GLU A 155 -1.67 -13.12 13.44
N GLN A 156 -1.79 -11.89 12.95
CA GLN A 156 -1.74 -10.69 13.79
C GLN A 156 -2.79 -9.66 13.39
N VAL A 157 -3.53 -9.17 14.38
CA VAL A 157 -4.42 -8.01 14.24
C VAL A 157 -4.23 -7.05 15.40
N SER A 158 -4.00 -5.77 15.09
CA SER A 158 -3.89 -4.70 16.06
C SER A 158 -4.98 -3.67 15.80
N ALA A 159 -5.92 -3.53 16.73
CA ALA A 159 -7.04 -2.60 16.67
C ALA A 159 -7.32 -2.05 18.08
N GLU A 160 -7.66 -0.77 18.20
CA GLU A 160 -8.19 -0.20 19.44
C GLU A 160 -9.71 -0.42 19.44
N ASN A 161 -10.22 -1.13 20.44
CA ASN A 161 -11.65 -1.26 20.71
C ASN A 161 -12.11 -0.15 21.67
#